data_AF-A0A7C7IDR5-F1
#
_entry.id   AF-A0A7C7IDR5-F1
#
_cell.length_a   1.000
_cell.length_b   1.000
_cell.length_c   1.000
_cell.angle_alpha   90.00
_cell.angle_beta   90.00
_cell.angle_gamma   90.00
#
_symmetry.space_group_name_H-M   'P 1'
#
loop_
_entity.id
_entity.type
_entity.pdbx_description
1 polymer ?
#
loop_
_entity_poly.entity_id
_entity_poly.type
_entity_poly.pdbx_seq_one_letter_code
_entity_poly.pdbx_strand_id
1 'polypeptide(L)'
;MEIDKKVMMAELGGAFMVSWVVFGMGLGTIGGAVALAVVWMAFSGAHVLPVVTWCNMMTGDLADVEGNWMANGMRLVAQVVGALLAIVLATNAGAIGPDFAAPEMWITGIADNLWGVLGMLAAGAVWWQVHTRCDSEWASAFGLMALGGAMVLTGGHMMGASIADAGTQIVDVLADWIFDGLFVGIGALIGVKIDEAI
;
A
#
# COMPACT_ATOMS: atom_id res chain seq x y z
N MET A 1 -4.82 20.28 -13.50
CA MET A 1 -4.17 19.80 -12.28
C MET A 1 -2.68 20.14 -12.28
N GLU A 2 -2.23 20.95 -11.31
CA GLU A 2 -0.81 21.10 -11.00
C GLU A 2 -0.40 19.92 -10.13
N ILE A 3 0.51 19.08 -10.60
CA ILE A 3 1.00 17.93 -9.83
C ILE A 3 1.84 18.48 -8.68
N ASP A 4 1.44 18.22 -7.43
CA ASP A 4 2.27 18.57 -6.27
C ASP A 4 3.53 17.70 -6.26
N LYS A 5 4.59 18.26 -6.84
CA LYS A 5 5.88 17.59 -6.97
C LYS A 5 6.47 17.21 -5.61
N LYS A 6 6.21 17.98 -4.54
CA LYS A 6 6.74 17.66 -3.20
C LYS A 6 6.09 16.39 -2.68
N VAL A 7 4.76 16.30 -2.77
CA VAL A 7 4.02 15.09 -2.38
C VAL A 7 4.49 13.90 -3.21
N MET A 8 4.64 14.04 -4.53
CA MET A 8 5.12 12.94 -5.38
C MET A 8 6.52 12.46 -5.03
N MET A 9 7.45 13.38 -4.73
CA MET A 9 8.80 12.99 -4.32
C MET A 9 8.79 12.33 -2.93
N ALA A 10 7.89 12.74 -2.03
CA ALA A 10 7.73 12.12 -0.72
C ALA A 10 7.15 10.69 -0.85
N GLU A 11 6.17 10.47 -1.72
CA GLU A 11 5.65 9.12 -2.03
C GLU A 11 6.73 8.21 -2.61
N LEU A 12 7.51 8.73 -3.57
CA LEU A 12 8.60 7.98 -4.21
C LEU A 12 9.68 7.60 -3.18
N GLY A 13 10.16 8.56 -2.40
CA GLY A 13 11.20 8.31 -1.38
C GLY A 13 10.71 7.41 -0.24
N GLY A 14 9.47 7.62 0.20
CA GLY A 14 8.85 6.79 1.23
C GLY A 14 8.64 5.36 0.76
N ALA A 15 8.09 5.14 -0.43
CA ALA A 15 7.90 3.80 -0.98
C ALA A 15 9.22 3.07 -1.28
N PHE A 16 10.27 3.81 -1.68
CA PHE A 16 11.63 3.27 -1.76
C PHE A 16 12.08 2.72 -0.40
N MET A 17 11.93 3.52 0.67
CA MET A 17 12.31 3.10 2.03
C MET A 17 11.48 1.92 2.54
N VAL A 18 10.17 1.89 2.25
CA VAL A 18 9.29 0.77 2.59
C VAL A 18 9.77 -0.51 1.90
N SER A 19 9.95 -0.46 0.58
CA SER A 19 10.34 -1.60 -0.24
C SER A 19 11.72 -2.13 0.13
N TRP A 20 12.69 -1.25 0.39
CA TRP A 20 14.07 -1.64 0.67
C TRP A 20 14.29 -2.06 2.12
N VAL A 21 13.85 -1.24 3.08
CA VAL A 21 14.19 -1.40 4.50
C VAL A 21 13.08 -2.10 5.26
N VAL A 22 11.84 -1.60 5.16
CA VAL A 22 10.74 -2.13 5.98
C VAL A 22 10.43 -3.57 5.61
N PHE A 23 10.39 -3.90 4.31
CA PHE A 23 10.15 -5.28 3.87
C PHE A 23 11.35 -6.18 4.13
N GLY A 24 12.58 -5.66 4.04
CA GLY A 24 13.80 -6.37 4.46
C GLY A 24 13.82 -6.72 5.96
N MET A 25 13.18 -5.91 6.80
CA MET A 25 13.03 -6.16 8.25
C MET A 25 11.77 -6.96 8.61
N GLY A 26 10.82 -7.09 7.67
CA GLY A 26 9.53 -7.76 7.85
C GLY A 26 8.48 -6.89 8.56
N LEU A 27 7.33 -6.68 7.90
CA LEU A 27 6.21 -5.86 8.42
C LEU A 27 5.54 -6.41 9.68
N GLY A 28 5.58 -7.73 9.89
CA GLY A 28 5.04 -8.38 11.08
C GLY A 28 5.96 -8.29 12.31
N THR A 29 7.10 -7.58 12.20
CA THR A 29 8.06 -7.42 13.30
C THR A 29 7.97 -6.03 13.90
N ILE A 30 8.35 -5.93 15.18
CA ILE A 30 8.50 -4.62 15.85
C ILE A 30 9.50 -3.74 15.09
N GLY A 31 10.58 -4.32 14.56
CA GLY A 31 11.58 -3.58 13.77
C GLY A 31 10.99 -2.96 12.51
N GLY A 32 10.20 -3.73 11.76
CA GLY A 32 9.48 -3.23 10.58
C GLY A 32 8.45 -2.15 10.92
N ALA A 33 7.70 -2.33 12.02
CA ALA A 33 6.74 -1.33 12.48
C ALA A 33 7.42 -0.01 12.90
N VAL A 34 8.52 -0.08 13.65
CA VAL A 34 9.32 1.09 14.02
C VAL A 34 9.87 1.79 12.77
N ALA A 35 10.42 1.02 11.82
CA ALA A 35 10.93 1.58 10.57
C ALA A 35 9.83 2.27 9.76
N LEU A 36 8.63 1.67 9.68
CA LEU A 36 7.49 2.27 8.99
C LEU A 36 7.00 3.56 9.66
N ALA A 37 6.92 3.59 10.99
CA ALA A 37 6.59 4.81 11.72
C ALA A 37 7.61 5.92 11.41
N VAL A 38 8.90 5.60 11.38
CA VAL A 38 9.97 6.54 11.01
C VAL A 38 9.82 7.04 9.57
N VAL A 39 9.45 6.17 8.63
CA VAL A 39 9.17 6.57 7.25
C VAL A 39 8.04 7.60 7.21
N TRP A 40 6.91 7.37 7.86
CA TRP A 40 5.82 8.35 7.87
C TRP A 40 6.19 9.67 8.55
N MET A 41 6.95 9.62 9.64
CA MET A 41 7.44 10.84 10.29
C MET A 41 8.41 11.63 9.38
N ALA A 42 9.28 10.94 8.63
CA ALA A 42 10.26 11.56 7.74
C ALA A 42 9.62 12.11 6.46
N PHE A 43 8.61 11.41 5.92
CA PHE A 43 7.88 11.76 4.71
C PHE A 43 6.46 12.22 5.04
N SER A 44 6.33 13.17 5.96
CA SER A 44 5.04 13.67 6.44
C SER A 44 4.12 14.08 5.27
N GLY A 45 2.87 13.61 5.32
CA GLY A 45 1.87 13.81 4.27
C GLY A 45 1.93 12.82 3.11
N ALA A 46 2.92 11.92 3.06
CA ALA A 46 2.96 10.80 2.12
C ALA A 46 2.24 9.57 2.69
N HIS A 47 1.55 8.83 1.82
CA HIS A 47 0.88 7.59 2.16
C HIS A 47 1.86 6.42 2.20
N VAL A 48 2.87 6.44 1.30
CA VAL A 48 3.99 5.50 1.10
C VAL A 48 3.63 4.04 0.80
N LEU A 49 2.38 3.65 1.09
CA LEU A 49 1.81 2.34 0.86
C LEU A 49 0.54 2.46 0.01
N PRO A 50 0.35 1.60 -1.01
CA PRO A 50 -0.84 1.62 -1.85
C PRO A 50 -2.14 1.45 -1.05
N VAL A 51 -2.17 0.56 -0.05
CA VAL A 51 -3.37 0.33 0.77
C VAL A 51 -3.84 1.60 1.47
N VAL A 52 -2.90 2.44 1.94
CA VAL A 52 -3.22 3.72 2.61
C VAL A 52 -3.77 4.72 1.61
N THR A 53 -3.26 4.69 0.38
CA THR A 53 -3.77 5.52 -0.71
C THR A 53 -5.18 5.13 -1.10
N TRP A 54 -5.47 3.83 -1.17
CA TRP A 54 -6.83 3.33 -1.39
C TRP A 54 -7.78 3.68 -0.25
N CYS A 55 -7.34 3.63 1.01
CA CYS A 55 -8.16 4.11 2.12
C CYS A 55 -8.53 5.59 1.95
N ASN A 56 -7.55 6.46 1.66
CA ASN A 56 -7.83 7.87 1.38
C ASN A 56 -8.79 8.07 0.20
N MET A 57 -8.61 7.31 -0.89
CA MET A 57 -9.51 7.35 -2.04
C MET A 57 -10.94 7.01 -1.67
N MET A 58 -11.11 5.91 -0.92
CA MET A 58 -12.43 5.37 -0.58
C MET A 58 -13.15 6.16 0.51
N THR A 59 -12.42 6.86 1.38
CA THR A 59 -12.99 7.67 2.46
C THR A 59 -13.07 9.16 2.14
N GLY A 60 -12.48 9.60 1.03
CA GLY A 60 -12.57 10.95 0.51
C GLY A 60 -13.88 11.21 -0.26
N ASP A 61 -13.94 12.34 -0.97
CA ASP A 61 -15.04 12.62 -1.88
C ASP A 61 -14.93 11.75 -3.14
N LEU A 62 -15.80 10.74 -3.25
CA LEU A 62 -15.82 9.81 -4.39
C LEU A 62 -16.26 10.46 -5.70
N ALA A 63 -16.91 11.63 -5.66
CA ALA A 63 -17.28 12.37 -6.87
C ALA A 63 -16.15 13.27 -7.38
N ASP A 64 -15.11 13.52 -6.57
CA ASP A 64 -14.00 14.40 -6.93
C ASP A 64 -12.94 13.67 -7.76
N VAL A 65 -13.07 13.78 -9.08
CA VAL A 65 -12.13 13.17 -10.03
C VAL A 65 -10.73 13.76 -9.91
N GLU A 66 -10.59 15.07 -9.73
CA GLU A 66 -9.27 15.71 -9.77
C GLU A 66 -8.56 15.67 -8.42
N GLY A 67 -9.24 16.09 -7.35
CA GLY A 67 -8.65 16.23 -6.01
C GLY A 67 -8.53 14.91 -5.25
N ASN A 68 -9.37 13.92 -5.55
CA ASN A 68 -9.31 12.61 -4.93
C ASN A 68 -8.71 11.55 -5.88
N TRP A 69 -9.42 11.21 -6.96
CA TRP A 69 -9.02 10.07 -7.82
C TRP A 69 -7.68 10.29 -8.53
N MET A 70 -7.53 11.42 -9.24
CA MET A 70 -6.31 11.71 -10.00
C MET A 70 -5.12 12.00 -9.09
N ALA A 71 -5.32 12.79 -8.02
CA ALA A 71 -4.26 13.08 -7.06
C ALA A 71 -3.71 11.80 -6.40
N ASN A 72 -4.59 10.92 -5.90
CA ASN A 72 -4.18 9.65 -5.30
C ASN A 72 -3.66 8.64 -6.34
N GLY A 73 -4.23 8.62 -7.54
CA GLY A 73 -3.70 7.82 -8.65
C GLY A 73 -2.24 8.17 -8.97
N MET A 74 -1.88 9.46 -8.94
CA MET A 74 -0.49 9.88 -9.10
C MET A 74 0.41 9.45 -7.92
N ARG A 75 -0.11 9.45 -6.69
CA ARG A 75 0.61 8.89 -5.52
C ARG A 75 0.91 7.40 -5.71
N LEU A 76 -0.08 6.63 -6.17
CA LEU A 76 0.09 5.20 -6.49
C LEU A 76 1.21 4.98 -7.52
N VAL A 77 1.26 5.78 -8.60
CA VAL A 77 2.35 5.71 -9.59
C VAL A 77 3.70 6.03 -8.96
N ALA A 78 3.79 7.10 -8.16
CA ALA A 78 5.04 7.47 -7.48
C ALA A 78 5.54 6.36 -6.54
N GLN A 79 4.63 5.67 -5.85
CA GLN A 79 4.96 4.53 -4.98
C GLN A 79 5.53 3.35 -5.77
N VAL A 80 4.93 3.01 -6.92
CA VAL A 80 5.46 1.96 -7.81
C VAL A 80 6.87 2.31 -8.28
N VAL A 81 7.12 3.56 -8.67
CA VAL A 81 8.46 4.01 -9.09
C VAL A 81 9.47 3.94 -7.93
N GLY A 82 9.08 4.38 -6.73
CA GLY A 82 9.93 4.28 -5.54
C GLY A 82 10.31 2.83 -5.22
N ALA A 83 9.33 1.94 -5.25
CA ALA A 83 9.52 0.52 -4.99
C ALA A 83 10.38 -0.17 -6.08
N LEU A 84 10.18 0.18 -7.36
CA LEU A 84 11.01 -0.26 -8.48
C LEU A 84 12.49 0.10 -8.25
N LEU A 85 12.78 1.35 -7.88
CA LEU A 85 14.15 1.79 -7.61
C LEU A 85 14.79 1.02 -6.46
N ALA A 86 14.03 0.69 -5.42
CA ALA A 86 14.49 -0.13 -4.31
C ALA A 86 14.84 -1.56 -4.76
N ILE A 87 14.04 -2.15 -5.64
CA ILE A 87 14.27 -3.50 -6.17
C ILE A 87 15.47 -3.54 -7.10
N VAL A 88 15.61 -2.57 -8.00
CA VAL A 88 16.79 -2.44 -8.86
C VAL A 88 18.05 -2.30 -8.01
N LEU A 89 18.02 -1.53 -6.92
CA LEU A 89 19.14 -1.45 -5.99
C LEU A 89 19.40 -2.79 -5.29
N ALA A 90 18.38 -3.40 -4.70
CA ALA A 90 18.51 -4.63 -3.90
C ALA A 90 18.98 -5.85 -4.71
N THR A 91 18.62 -5.89 -5.99
CA THR A 91 18.97 -6.98 -6.92
C THR A 91 20.24 -6.70 -7.74
N ASN A 92 20.91 -5.57 -7.52
CA ASN A 92 21.98 -5.08 -8.40
C ASN A 92 21.57 -5.09 -9.88
N ALA A 93 20.38 -4.56 -10.18
CA ALA A 93 19.74 -4.57 -11.49
C ALA A 93 19.61 -5.99 -12.07
N GLY A 94 19.19 -6.95 -11.23
CA GLY A 94 19.02 -8.36 -11.61
C GLY A 94 20.31 -9.20 -11.60
N ALA A 95 21.45 -8.65 -11.18
CA ALA A 95 22.69 -9.43 -11.06
C ALA A 95 22.73 -10.35 -9.83
N ILE A 96 21.90 -10.09 -8.80
CA ILE A 96 21.78 -10.89 -7.58
C ILE A 96 20.32 -11.08 -7.16
N GLY A 97 20.09 -12.10 -6.33
CA GLY A 97 18.79 -12.41 -5.73
C GLY A 97 18.03 -13.49 -6.49
N PRO A 98 16.90 -13.99 -5.93
CA PRO A 98 16.06 -14.94 -6.65
C PRO A 98 15.37 -14.24 -7.83
N ASP A 99 15.11 -15.00 -8.88
CA ASP A 99 14.25 -14.55 -9.99
C ASP A 99 12.88 -14.15 -9.45
N PHE A 100 12.26 -13.16 -10.11
CA PHE A 100 10.93 -12.70 -9.72
C PHE A 100 9.91 -13.84 -9.87
N ALA A 101 9.22 -14.15 -8.77
CA ALA A 101 8.09 -15.07 -8.77
C ALA A 101 6.80 -14.25 -8.80
N ALA A 102 6.18 -14.19 -9.98
CA ALA A 102 4.89 -13.51 -10.13
C ALA A 102 3.79 -14.25 -9.34
N PRO A 103 2.91 -13.50 -8.65
CA PRO A 103 1.71 -14.06 -8.04
C PRO A 103 0.71 -14.47 -9.13
N GLU A 104 -0.12 -15.46 -8.82
CA GLU A 104 -1.29 -15.78 -9.63
C GLU A 104 -2.41 -14.76 -9.37
N MET A 105 -3.09 -14.29 -10.41
CA MET A 105 -4.22 -13.37 -10.31
C MET A 105 -5.36 -13.92 -9.43
N TRP A 106 -5.34 -13.59 -8.13
CA TRP A 106 -6.19 -14.24 -7.14
C TRP A 106 -7.66 -13.88 -7.33
N ILE A 107 -7.94 -12.71 -7.92
CA ILE A 107 -9.30 -12.20 -8.08
C ILE A 107 -10.19 -13.13 -8.94
N THR A 108 -9.59 -13.91 -9.86
CA THR A 108 -10.33 -14.89 -10.67
C THR A 108 -10.93 -16.02 -9.84
N GLY A 109 -10.32 -16.32 -8.68
CA GLY A 109 -10.76 -17.32 -7.71
C GLY A 109 -11.45 -16.73 -6.49
N ILE A 110 -11.98 -15.49 -6.57
CA ILE A 110 -12.55 -14.78 -5.40
C ILE A 110 -13.61 -15.60 -4.65
N ALA A 111 -14.39 -16.43 -5.35
CA ALA A 111 -15.40 -17.29 -4.74
C ALA A 111 -14.80 -18.29 -3.73
N ASP A 112 -13.60 -18.77 -3.99
CA ASP A 112 -12.87 -19.71 -3.13
C ASP A 112 -12.12 -19.01 -1.99
N ASN A 113 -11.94 -17.68 -2.10
CA ASN A 113 -11.22 -16.85 -1.13
C ASN A 113 -12.09 -15.77 -0.45
N LEU A 114 -13.40 -16.01 -0.34
CA LEU A 114 -14.33 -15.04 0.24
C LEU A 114 -13.91 -14.59 1.65
N TRP A 115 -13.43 -15.51 2.48
CA TRP A 115 -12.99 -15.19 3.84
C TRP A 115 -11.73 -14.34 3.89
N GLY A 116 -10.81 -14.51 2.93
CA GLY A 116 -9.65 -13.62 2.79
C GLY A 116 -10.08 -12.19 2.46
N VAL A 117 -11.05 -12.03 1.55
CA VAL A 117 -11.62 -10.73 1.20
C VAL A 117 -12.33 -10.08 2.40
N LEU A 118 -13.15 -10.84 3.12
CA LEU A 118 -13.81 -10.35 4.34
C LEU A 118 -12.78 -9.96 5.41
N GLY A 119 -11.67 -10.70 5.51
CA GLY A 119 -10.52 -10.36 6.35
C GLY A 119 -9.90 -9.01 6.00
N MET A 120 -9.65 -8.75 4.71
CA MET A 120 -9.13 -7.46 4.23
C MET A 120 -10.09 -6.30 4.52
N LEU A 121 -11.39 -6.50 4.28
CA LEU A 121 -12.42 -5.50 4.60
C LEU A 121 -12.44 -5.19 6.11
N ALA A 122 -12.44 -6.22 6.96
CA ALA A 122 -12.45 -6.03 8.41
C ALA A 122 -11.17 -5.37 8.92
N ALA A 123 -10.00 -5.79 8.40
CA ALA A 123 -8.72 -5.22 8.73
C ALA A 123 -8.66 -3.73 8.33
N GLY A 124 -9.10 -3.39 7.13
CA GLY A 124 -9.19 -2.01 6.67
C GLY A 124 -10.11 -1.15 7.53
N ALA A 125 -11.27 -1.68 7.91
CA ALA A 125 -12.21 -0.98 8.80
C ALA A 125 -11.60 -0.67 10.16
N VAL A 126 -10.97 -1.66 10.80
CA VAL A 126 -10.36 -1.48 12.14
C VAL A 126 -9.12 -0.59 12.05
N TRP A 127 -8.21 -0.88 11.12
CA TRP A 127 -6.95 -0.16 11.02
C TRP A 127 -7.16 1.31 10.67
N TRP A 128 -8.09 1.63 9.77
CA TRP A 128 -8.33 3.02 9.39
C TRP A 128 -8.80 3.86 10.57
N GLN A 129 -9.62 3.29 11.46
CA GLN A 129 -10.03 3.98 12.70
C GLN A 129 -8.84 4.22 13.63
N VAL A 130 -7.90 3.27 13.74
CA VAL A 130 -6.65 3.49 14.48
C VAL A 130 -5.83 4.60 13.83
N HIS A 131 -5.67 4.54 12.51
CA HIS A 131 -4.85 5.47 11.73
C HIS A 131 -5.34 6.92 11.86
N THR A 132 -6.65 7.14 11.76
CA THR A 132 -7.21 8.51 11.76
C THR A 132 -7.53 9.05 13.15
N ARG A 133 -7.86 8.19 14.13
CA ARG A 133 -8.24 8.67 15.48
C ARG A 133 -7.08 8.80 16.45
N CYS A 134 -6.06 7.96 16.33
CA CYS A 134 -4.91 8.04 17.23
C CYS A 134 -3.96 9.19 16.86
N ASP A 135 -4.06 9.73 15.64
CA ASP A 135 -3.24 10.84 15.12
C ASP A 135 -1.74 10.64 15.44
N SER A 136 -1.25 9.44 15.14
CA SER A 136 0.11 9.02 15.47
C SER A 136 0.63 8.03 14.45
N GLU A 137 1.81 8.33 13.89
CA GLU A 137 2.53 7.45 12.97
C GLU A 137 2.88 6.12 13.64
N TRP A 138 3.16 6.15 14.95
CA TRP A 138 3.43 4.96 15.76
C TRP A 138 2.20 4.06 15.89
N ALA A 139 1.05 4.63 16.27
CA ALA A 139 -0.20 3.87 16.39
C ALA A 139 -0.59 3.26 15.03
N SER A 140 -0.41 4.02 13.95
CA SER A 140 -0.66 3.57 12.59
C SER A 140 0.23 2.38 12.20
N ALA A 141 1.53 2.47 12.50
CA ALA A 141 2.49 1.43 12.13
C ALA A 141 2.33 0.16 12.97
N PHE A 142 2.09 0.30 14.28
CA PHE A 142 1.78 -0.86 15.13
C PHE A 142 0.42 -1.47 14.77
N GLY A 143 -0.55 -0.67 14.35
CA GLY A 143 -1.81 -1.15 13.80
C GLY A 143 -1.59 -1.99 12.54
N LEU A 144 -0.74 -1.53 11.60
CA LEU A 144 -0.39 -2.32 10.41
C LEU A 144 0.42 -3.57 10.77
N MET A 145 1.28 -3.53 11.78
CA MET A 145 1.98 -4.72 12.24
C MET A 145 0.99 -5.77 12.78
N ALA A 146 -0.01 -5.34 13.54
CA ALA A 146 -1.00 -6.23 14.13
C ALA A 146 -1.99 -6.80 13.10
N LEU A 147 -2.41 -5.97 12.13
CA LEU A 147 -3.46 -6.32 11.16
C LEU A 147 -2.91 -6.68 9.78
N GLY A 148 -1.61 -6.49 9.55
CA GLY A 148 -0.95 -6.69 8.25
C GLY A 148 -0.93 -8.15 7.79
N GLY A 149 -1.18 -9.12 8.66
CA GLY A 149 -1.41 -10.50 8.23
C GLY A 149 -2.75 -10.71 7.52
N ALA A 150 -3.71 -9.79 7.70
CA ALA A 150 -5.02 -9.79 7.05
C ALA A 150 -5.11 -8.79 5.88
N MET A 151 -4.02 -8.06 5.58
CA MET A 151 -3.93 -7.11 4.46
C MET A 151 -2.75 -7.48 3.57
N VAL A 152 -2.85 -7.26 2.27
CA VAL A 152 -1.68 -7.38 1.39
C VAL A 152 -0.99 -6.01 1.28
N LEU A 153 0.12 -5.85 2.00
CA LEU A 153 0.84 -4.58 2.11
C LEU A 153 1.96 -4.41 1.07
N THR A 154 2.27 -5.46 0.31
CA THR A 154 3.43 -5.53 -0.59
C THR A 154 3.12 -5.09 -2.03
N GLY A 155 1.90 -4.69 -2.36
CA GLY A 155 1.48 -4.47 -3.74
C GLY A 155 2.38 -3.51 -4.56
N GLY A 156 2.86 -2.42 -3.95
CA GLY A 156 3.79 -1.49 -4.62
C GLY A 156 5.14 -2.13 -4.94
N HIS A 157 5.64 -2.99 -4.05
CA HIS A 157 6.85 -3.79 -4.27
C HIS A 157 6.63 -4.85 -5.35
N MET A 158 5.48 -5.54 -5.37
CA MET A 158 5.18 -6.52 -6.42
C MET A 158 5.09 -5.88 -7.80
N MET A 159 4.42 -4.71 -7.91
CA MET A 159 4.39 -3.93 -9.16
C MET A 159 5.80 -3.50 -9.59
N GLY A 160 6.60 -2.98 -8.66
CA GLY A 160 8.00 -2.62 -8.93
C GLY A 160 8.84 -3.82 -9.39
N ALA A 161 8.60 -5.00 -8.81
CA ALA A 161 9.34 -6.22 -9.13
C ALA A 161 8.99 -6.74 -10.52
N SER A 162 7.70 -6.79 -10.86
CA SER A 162 7.25 -7.15 -12.21
C SER A 162 7.83 -6.22 -13.26
N ILE A 163 7.85 -4.91 -13.02
CA ILE A 163 8.45 -3.94 -13.96
C ILE A 163 9.97 -4.13 -14.08
N ALA A 164 10.67 -4.37 -12.97
CA ALA A 164 12.11 -4.66 -13.00
C ALA A 164 12.42 -5.93 -13.82
N ASP A 165 11.52 -6.91 -13.77
CA ASP A 165 11.55 -8.15 -14.53
C ASP A 165 10.85 -8.03 -15.90
N ALA A 166 11.00 -6.89 -16.58
CA ALA A 166 10.47 -6.63 -17.92
C ALA A 166 8.94 -6.80 -18.09
N GLY A 167 8.17 -6.72 -17.00
CA GLY A 167 6.71 -6.84 -17.00
C GLY A 167 6.19 -8.27 -16.94
N THR A 168 6.96 -9.22 -16.40
CA THR A 168 6.48 -10.60 -16.21
C THR A 168 5.15 -10.63 -15.47
N GLN A 169 4.15 -11.23 -16.12
CA GLN A 169 2.76 -11.35 -15.64
C GLN A 169 2.18 -10.03 -15.10
N ILE A 170 2.49 -8.91 -15.76
CA ILE A 170 2.07 -7.58 -15.29
C ILE A 170 0.55 -7.45 -15.13
N VAL A 171 -0.25 -8.21 -15.89
CA VAL A 171 -1.71 -8.19 -15.78
C VAL A 171 -2.16 -8.75 -14.42
N ASP A 172 -1.60 -9.88 -14.01
CA ASP A 172 -1.90 -10.54 -12.75
C ASP A 172 -1.47 -9.67 -11.57
N VAL A 173 -0.23 -9.16 -11.62
CA VAL A 173 0.34 -8.27 -10.60
C VAL A 173 -0.47 -6.96 -10.49
N LEU A 174 -0.91 -6.40 -11.62
CA LEU A 174 -1.74 -5.20 -11.66
C LEU A 174 -3.12 -5.44 -11.04
N ALA A 175 -3.75 -6.57 -11.36
CA ALA A 175 -5.04 -6.93 -10.79
C ALA A 175 -4.94 -7.07 -9.28
N ASP A 176 -3.96 -7.84 -8.80
CA ASP A 176 -3.74 -8.05 -7.37
C ASP A 176 -3.44 -6.71 -6.66
N TRP A 177 -2.54 -5.89 -7.21
CA TRP A 177 -2.21 -4.57 -6.66
C TRP A 177 -3.43 -3.65 -6.51
N ILE A 178 -4.35 -3.67 -7.48
CA ILE A 178 -5.59 -2.90 -7.42
C ILE A 178 -6.52 -3.48 -6.35
N PHE A 179 -6.82 -4.78 -6.42
CA PHE A 179 -7.86 -5.38 -5.58
C PHE A 179 -7.44 -5.49 -4.11
N ASP A 180 -6.16 -5.77 -3.83
CA ASP A 180 -5.62 -5.80 -2.49
C ASP A 180 -5.82 -4.46 -1.77
N GLY A 181 -5.47 -3.36 -2.44
CA GLY A 181 -5.66 -2.03 -1.91
C GLY A 181 -7.13 -1.62 -1.84
N LEU A 182 -7.90 -1.91 -2.89
CA LEU A 182 -9.32 -1.56 -2.98
C LEU A 182 -10.13 -2.20 -1.85
N PHE A 183 -9.94 -3.50 -1.55
CA PHE A 183 -10.69 -4.14 -0.47
C PHE A 183 -10.33 -3.58 0.91
N VAL A 184 -9.05 -3.29 1.17
CA VAL A 184 -8.69 -2.58 2.41
C VAL A 184 -9.34 -1.18 2.47
N GLY A 185 -9.37 -0.46 1.35
CA GLY A 185 -10.00 0.86 1.25
C GLY A 185 -11.53 0.82 1.42
N ILE A 186 -12.23 -0.16 0.85
CA ILE A 186 -13.67 -0.37 1.09
C ILE A 186 -13.90 -0.66 2.57
N GLY A 187 -13.02 -1.47 3.19
CA GLY A 187 -13.01 -1.67 4.64
C GLY A 187 -12.95 -0.36 5.42
N ALA A 188 -12.00 0.52 5.07
CA ALA A 188 -11.86 1.84 5.68
C ALA A 188 -13.15 2.67 5.55
N LEU A 189 -13.78 2.71 4.37
CA LEU A 189 -15.07 3.36 4.14
C LEU A 189 -16.18 2.79 5.02
N ILE A 190 -16.28 1.46 5.14
CA ILE A 190 -17.23 0.81 6.04
C ILE A 190 -16.99 1.28 7.49
N GLY A 191 -15.73 1.31 7.93
CA GLY A 191 -15.37 1.79 9.26
C GLY A 191 -15.82 3.23 9.52
N VAL A 192 -15.62 4.14 8.55
CA VAL A 192 -16.10 5.53 8.63
C VAL A 192 -17.62 5.60 8.72
N LYS A 193 -18.33 4.83 7.89
CA LYS A 193 -19.81 4.81 7.88
C LYS A 193 -20.42 4.23 9.15
N ILE A 194 -19.75 3.26 9.78
CA ILE A 194 -20.17 2.74 11.09
C ILE A 194 -20.02 3.83 12.16
N ASP A 195 -18.92 4.59 12.14
CA ASP A 195 -18.71 5.67 13.10
C ASP A 195 -19.72 6.80 12.95
N GLU A 196 -20.00 7.23 11.71
CA GLU A 196 -21.02 8.24 11.43
C GLU A 196 -22.43 7.86 11.91
N ALA A 197 -22.70 6.57 12.09
CA ALA A 197 -24.00 6.05 12.50
C ALA A 197 -24.20 5.99 14.03
N ILE A 198 -23.16 6.27 14.82
CA ILE A 198 -23.16 6.24 16.30
C ILE A 198 -23.14 7.67 16.84
#